data_AF-A0A382UP15-F1
#
_entry.id   AF-A0A382UP15-F1
#
_cell.length_a   1.000
_cell.length_b   1.000
_cell.length_c   1.000
_cell.angle_alpha   90.00
_cell.angle_beta   90.00
_cell.angle_gamma   90.00
#
_symmetry.space_group_name_H-M   'P 1'
#
loop_
_entity.id
_entity.type
_entity.pdbx_description
1 polymer ?
#
loop_
_entity_poly.entity_id
_entity_poly.type
_entity_poly.pdbx_seq_one_letter_code
_entity_poly.pdbx_strand_id
1 'polypeptide(L)' 'MPIAFTPGEPSGIGPDIAIIYAQKEIKENILVYCDPDVLIDRAKKLNLPITLKESESK' A
#
# COMPACT_ATOMS: atom_id res chain seq x y z
N MET A 1 3.02 10.70 -13.87
CA MET A 1 4.17 9.78 -13.68
C MET A 1 4.00 9.13 -12.32
N PRO A 2 4.04 7.78 -12.21
CA PRO A 2 3.89 7.14 -10.91
C PRO A 2 5.12 7.37 -10.04
N ILE A 3 4.91 7.54 -8.74
CA ILE A 3 5.97 7.55 -7.72
C ILE A 3 6.04 6.15 -7.14
N ALA A 4 7.19 5.50 -7.26
CA ALA A 4 7.42 4.21 -6.63
C ALA A 4 7.56 4.39 -5.11
N PHE A 5 6.77 3.64 -4.35
CA PHE A 5 6.84 3.58 -2.90
C PHE A 5 7.15 2.15 -2.45
N THR A 6 8.25 1.97 -1.75
CA THR A 6 8.62 0.69 -1.14
C THR A 6 8.33 0.76 0.36
N PRO A 7 7.39 -0.03 0.91
CA PRO A 7 7.08 -0.02 2.35
C PRO A 7 8.23 -0.49 3.25
N GLY A 8 9.33 -0.98 2.68
CA GLY A 8 10.49 -1.46 3.44
C GLY A 8 10.24 -2.84 4.04
N GLU A 9 10.66 -3.04 5.30
CA GLU A 9 10.56 -4.31 6.01
C GLU A 9 9.08 -4.71 6.24
N PRO A 10 8.62 -5.88 5.75
CA PRO A 10 7.23 -6.35 5.93
C PRO A 10 6.77 -6.46 7.39
N SER A 11 7.70 -6.76 8.30
CA SER A 11 7.42 -6.86 9.73
C SER A 11 7.33 -5.50 10.44
N GLY A 12 7.84 -4.44 9.79
CA GLY A 12 7.85 -3.07 10.30
C GLY A 12 6.51 -2.35 10.15
N ILE A 13 6.54 -1.03 10.34
CA ILE A 13 5.34 -0.17 10.24
C ILE A 13 5.12 0.43 8.84
N GLY A 14 6.04 0.25 7.91
CA GLY A 14 5.94 0.84 6.58
C GLY A 14 4.70 0.40 5.79
N PRO A 15 4.31 -0.90 5.80
CA PRO A 15 3.04 -1.34 5.23
C PRO A 15 1.83 -0.64 5.86
N ASP A 16 1.83 -0.45 7.18
CA ASP A 16 0.76 0.22 7.91
C ASP A 16 0.64 1.68 7.50
N ILE A 17 1.79 2.37 7.37
CA ILE A 17 1.84 3.76 6.90
C ILE A 17 1.27 3.86 5.48
N ALA A 18 1.58 2.90 4.60
CA ALA A 18 1.02 2.84 3.25
C ALA A 18 -0.52 2.72 3.29
N ILE A 19 -1.04 1.82 4.11
CA ILE A 19 -2.49 1.56 4.26
C ILE A 19 -3.20 2.79 4.84
N ILE A 20 -2.63 3.40 5.88
CA ILE A 20 -3.19 4.60 6.54
C ILE A 20 -3.19 5.77 5.56
N TYR A 21 -2.12 5.94 4.78
CA TYR A 21 -2.05 6.99 3.77
C TYR A 21 -3.09 6.78 2.66
N ALA A 22 -3.32 5.53 2.24
CA ALA A 22 -4.29 5.18 1.21
C ALA A 22 -5.76 5.45 1.60
N GLN A 23 -6.06 5.73 2.87
CA GLN A 23 -7.41 6.13 3.30
C GLN A 23 -7.78 7.57 2.93
N LYS A 24 -6.81 8.37 2.48
CA LYS A 24 -7.01 9.77 2.08
C LYS A 24 -7.29 9.87 0.59
N GLU A 25 -7.83 11.00 0.15
CA GLU A 25 -7.84 11.35 -1.28
C GLU A 25 -6.40 11.50 -1.76
N ILE A 26 -5.92 10.55 -2.56
CA ILE A 26 -4.55 10.53 -3.08
C ILE A 26 -4.49 11.36 -4.35
N LYS A 27 -3.73 12.47 -4.35
CA LYS A 27 -3.56 13.33 -5.53
C LYS A 27 -2.44 12.84 -6.44
N GLU A 28 -1.49 12.13 -5.86
CA GLU A 28 -0.31 11.58 -6.50
C GLU A 28 -0.56 10.14 -6.96
N ASN A 29 -0.06 9.78 -8.15
CA ASN A 29 -0.12 8.39 -8.58
C ASN A 29 1.00 7.59 -7.87
N ILE A 30 0.69 6.99 -6.71
CA ILE A 30 1.66 6.19 -5.95
C ILE A 30 1.52 4.71 -6.34
N LEU A 31 2.64 4.10 -6.73
CA LEU A 31 2.72 2.67 -6.98
C LEU A 31 3.50 1.99 -5.85
N VAL A 32 2.82 1.14 -5.09
CA VAL A 32 3.41 0.43 -3.96
C VAL A 32 4.07 -0.86 -4.45
N TYR A 33 5.35 -1.01 -4.16
CA TYR A 33 6.12 -2.21 -4.48
C TYR A 33 6.33 -3.03 -3.20
N CYS A 34 5.48 -4.03 -3.00
CA CYS A 34 5.58 -5.02 -1.93
C CYS A 34 4.76 -6.27 -2.28
N ASP A 35 4.86 -7.30 -1.45
CA ASP A 35 3.93 -8.42 -1.49
C ASP A 35 2.50 -7.92 -1.14
N PRO A 36 1.49 -8.15 -2.01
CA PRO A 36 0.12 -7.72 -1.74
C PRO A 36 -0.50 -8.38 -0.51
N ASP A 37 -0.10 -9.61 -0.17
CA ASP A 37 -0.65 -10.32 0.99
C ASP A 37 -0.26 -9.63 2.30
N VAL A 38 0.93 -9.03 2.35
CA VAL A 38 1.36 -8.20 3.48
C VAL A 38 0.40 -7.03 3.68
N LEU A 39 0.01 -6.32 2.61
CA LEU A 39 -0.91 -5.18 2.74
C LEU A 39 -2.31 -5.63 3.19
N ILE A 40 -2.81 -6.75 2.64
CA ILE A 40 -4.12 -7.30 2.99
C ILE A 40 -4.15 -7.70 4.47
N ASP A 41 -3.14 -8.42 4.94
CA ASP A 41 -3.10 -8.90 6.32
C ASP A 41 -2.87 -7.77 7.33
N ARG A 42 -2.05 -6.78 6.99
CA ARG A 42 -1.88 -5.59 7.83
C ARG A 42 -3.16 -4.75 7.87
N ALA A 43 -3.88 -4.59 6.75
CA ALA A 43 -5.14 -3.85 6.71
C ALA A 43 -6.22 -4.52 7.58
N LYS A 44 -6.32 -5.85 7.55
CA LYS A 44 -7.19 -6.62 8.46
C LYS A 44 -6.85 -6.38 9.94
N LYS A 45 -5.57 -6.42 10.30
CA LYS A 45 -5.10 -6.17 11.68
C LYS A 45 -5.41 -4.75 12.15
N LEU A 46 -5.33 -3.77 11.24
CA LEU A 46 -5.66 -2.36 11.52
C LEU A 46 -7.16 -2.07 11.46
N ASN A 47 -7.99 -3.04 11.01
CA ASN A 47 -9.41 -2.85 10.72
C ASN A 47 -9.67 -1.68 9.76
N LEU A 48 -8.83 -1.55 8.72
CA LEU A 48 -8.94 -0.54 7.68
C LEU A 48 -9.31 -1.17 6.33
N PRO A 49 -10.24 -0.58 5.57
CA PRO A 49 -10.55 -1.06 4.24
C PRO A 49 -9.37 -0.77 3.29
N ILE A 50 -9.06 -1.70 2.40
CA ILE A 50 -8.08 -1.47 1.34
C ILE A 50 -8.54 -2.14 0.06
N THR A 51 -8.29 -1.49 -1.08
CA THR A 51 -8.47 -2.06 -2.41
C THR A 51 -7.14 -2.00 -3.13
N LEU A 52 -6.66 -3.14 -3.59
CA LEU A 52 -5.42 -3.23 -4.36
C LEU A 52 -5.77 -3.33 -5.85
N LYS A 53 -5.05 -2.55 -6.67
CA LYS A 53 -5.14 -2.62 -8.12
C LYS A 53 -3.74 -2.80 -8.68
N GLU A 54 -3.55 -3.84 -9.48
CA GLU A 54 -2.29 -4.04 -10.18
C GLU A 54 -2.11 -2.92 -11.22
N SER A 55 -0.88 -2.39 -11.30
CA SER A 55 -0.52 -1.53 -12.42
C SER A 55 -0.48 -2.37 -13.69
N GLU A 56 -1.05 -1.84 -14.78
CA GLU A 56 -0.88 -2.44 -16.10
C GLU A 56 0.63 -2.53 -16.39
N SER A 57 1.11 -3.74 -16.65
CA SER A 57 2.44 -3.92 -17.23
C SER A 57 2.36 -3.44 -18.68
N LYS A 58 3.18 -2.43 -19.01
CA LYS A 58 3.45 -2.10 -20.41
C LYS A 58 4.39 -3.13 -21.03
#